data_AF-A0A959UZH9-F1
#
_entry.id   AF-A0A959UZH9-F1
#
_cell.length_a   1.000
_cell.length_b   1.000
_cell.length_c   1.000
_cell.angle_alpha   90.00
_cell.angle_beta   90.00
_cell.angle_gamma   90.00
#
_symmetry.space_group_name_H-M   'P 1'
#
loop_
_entity.id
_entity.type
_entity.pdbx_description
1 polymer ?
#
loop_
_entity_poly.entity_id
_entity_poly.type
_entity_poly.pdbx_seq_one_letter_code
_entity_poly.pdbx_strand_id
1 'polypeptide(L)'
;MRTLHLLIGTLLLAVPGQAQPSHWPTSNASWKVFHTQAHGLVVWVSPFQLDIINGLLFTEVTYTLGNDTLLGGQQYTAVYQAWDSQFESVPGAQVDTTVNYPPQGPVFRGGFRSMGQQVYFWNVQDQSEHLLYDFDLQVGDPLPISFVYQNANATVASIDTLLLGGQARRRFHLQGAGLLGSFLV
;
A
#
# COMPACT_ATOMS: atom_id res chain seq x y z
N MET A 1 19.15 -1.35 4.96
CA MET A 1 18.59 -0.92 3.66
C MET A 1 17.08 -0.99 3.79
N ARG A 2 16.36 0.15 3.77
CA ARG A 2 14.89 0.16 3.84
C ARG A 2 14.34 0.02 2.43
N THR A 3 13.80 -1.13 2.09
CA THR A 3 13.19 -1.41 0.80
C THR A 3 11.84 -0.70 0.72
N LEU A 4 11.74 0.28 -0.19
CA LEU A 4 10.52 1.03 -0.51
C LEU A 4 9.57 0.12 -1.28
N HIS A 5 8.39 -0.15 -0.73
CA HIS A 5 7.35 -0.91 -1.41
C HIS A 5 6.45 0.07 -2.13
N LEU A 6 6.59 0.12 -3.45
CA LEU A 6 5.68 0.82 -4.35
C LEU A 6 4.28 0.19 -4.17
N LEU A 7 3.37 0.94 -3.57
CA LEU A 7 1.99 0.50 -3.35
C LEU A 7 1.21 0.65 -4.67
N ILE A 8 1.46 -0.24 -5.62
CA ILE A 8 0.53 -0.46 -6.74
C ILE A 8 -0.56 -1.40 -6.22
N GLY A 9 -1.46 -0.84 -5.41
CA GLY A 9 -2.69 -1.51 -5.02
C GLY A 9 -3.70 -1.38 -6.15
N THR A 10 -4.03 -2.48 -6.83
CA THR A 10 -5.23 -2.53 -7.65
C THR A 10 -6.43 -2.38 -6.72
N LEU A 11 -7.02 -1.18 -6.68
CA LEU A 11 -8.22 -0.89 -5.89
C LEU A 11 -9.41 -1.61 -6.53
N LEU A 12 -9.69 -2.85 -6.12
CA LEU A 12 -10.94 -3.53 -6.42
C LEU A 12 -12.03 -2.90 -5.54
N LEU A 13 -12.67 -1.84 -6.06
CA LEU A 13 -13.77 -1.17 -5.37
C LEU A 13 -15.02 -2.06 -5.29
N ALA A 14 -15.63 -2.05 -4.12
CA ALA A 14 -16.86 -2.76 -3.79
C ALA A 14 -18.09 -2.27 -4.57
N VAL A 15 -19.12 -3.11 -4.52
CA VAL A 15 -20.46 -3.11 -5.15
C VAL A 15 -21.07 -1.71 -5.39
N PRO A 16 -21.70 -1.46 -6.55
CA PRO A 16 -22.24 -0.16 -6.91
C PRO A 16 -23.51 0.18 -6.11
N GLY A 17 -23.48 1.30 -5.39
CA GLY A 17 -24.64 1.84 -4.69
C GLY A 17 -24.39 3.26 -4.18
N GLN A 18 -24.86 4.25 -4.95
CA GLN A 18 -24.93 5.70 -4.67
C GLN A 18 -23.63 6.52 -4.84
N ALA A 19 -23.78 7.64 -5.56
CA ALA A 19 -22.72 8.57 -5.87
C ALA A 19 -22.46 9.53 -4.69
N GLN A 20 -21.26 9.47 -4.11
CA GLN A 20 -20.73 10.50 -3.20
C GLN A 20 -19.55 11.26 -3.82
N PRO A 21 -19.34 12.55 -3.47
CA PRO A 21 -18.44 13.46 -4.19
C PRO A 21 -16.94 13.27 -3.87
N SER A 22 -16.57 12.43 -2.90
CA SER A 22 -15.16 12.26 -2.48
C SER A 22 -14.80 10.80 -2.15
N HIS A 23 -15.07 9.91 -3.09
CA HIS A 23 -14.11 8.99 -3.73
C HIS A 23 -13.07 8.13 -2.96
N TRP A 24 -12.81 8.31 -1.66
CA TRP A 24 -12.09 7.35 -0.82
C TRP A 24 -13.10 6.42 -0.15
N PRO A 25 -12.88 5.09 -0.07
CA PRO A 25 -13.77 4.23 0.71
C PRO A 25 -13.75 4.69 2.18
N THR A 26 -14.90 5.07 2.70
CA THR A 26 -15.07 5.53 4.09
C THR A 26 -15.57 4.43 5.03
N SER A 27 -15.97 3.29 4.47
CA SER A 27 -16.38 2.12 5.25
C SER A 27 -16.31 0.85 4.41
N ASN A 28 -16.24 -0.30 5.09
CA ASN A 28 -16.43 -1.64 4.49
C ASN A 28 -15.53 -1.97 3.29
N ALA A 29 -14.37 -1.34 3.18
CA ALA A 29 -13.39 -1.67 2.16
C ALA A 29 -12.25 -2.49 2.74
N SER A 30 -11.84 -3.48 1.96
CA SER A 30 -10.57 -4.17 2.13
C SER A 30 -9.87 -4.26 0.78
N TRP A 31 -8.55 -4.23 0.80
CA TRP A 31 -7.73 -4.44 -0.38
C TRP A 31 -6.50 -5.27 -0.02
N LYS A 32 -5.95 -5.92 -1.05
CA LYS A 32 -4.78 -6.78 -0.92
C LYS A 32 -3.62 -6.21 -1.71
N VAL A 33 -2.42 -6.32 -1.15
CA VAL A 33 -1.15 -5.99 -1.82
C VAL A 33 -0.26 -7.23 -1.76
N PHE A 34 0.25 -7.64 -2.92
CA PHE A 34 1.14 -8.79 -3.03
C PHE A 34 2.58 -8.31 -3.16
N HIS A 35 3.46 -8.89 -2.34
CA HIS A 35 4.89 -8.64 -2.39
C HIS A 35 5.62 -9.95 -2.65
N THR A 36 6.67 -9.87 -3.48
CA THR A 36 7.61 -10.97 -3.71
C THR A 36 9.01 -10.43 -3.50
N GLN A 37 9.78 -11.06 -2.62
CA GLN A 37 11.14 -10.67 -2.30
C GLN A 37 12.06 -11.88 -2.37
N ALA A 38 13.27 -11.70 -2.92
CA ALA A 38 14.31 -12.70 -2.75
C ALA A 38 14.79 -12.70 -1.29
N HIS A 39 14.80 -13.87 -0.66
CA HIS A 39 15.16 -14.02 0.74
C HIS A 39 16.01 -15.27 0.95
N GLY A 40 16.92 -15.24 1.94
CA GLY A 40 17.63 -16.42 2.43
C GLY A 40 16.97 -16.91 3.71
N LEU A 41 16.65 -18.20 3.80
CA LEU A 41 16.14 -18.84 5.01
C LEU A 41 17.19 -19.78 5.57
N VAL A 42 17.49 -19.63 6.85
CA VAL A 42 18.35 -20.58 7.58
C VAL A 42 17.48 -21.73 8.06
N VAL A 43 17.82 -22.95 7.68
CA VAL A 43 17.15 -24.17 8.14
C VAL A 43 18.12 -25.15 8.76
N TRP A 44 17.61 -25.89 9.75
CA TRP A 44 18.28 -27.04 10.33
C TRP A 44 17.94 -28.28 9.52
N VAL A 45 18.95 -28.88 8.90
CA VAL A 45 18.77 -30.07 8.03
C VAL A 45 19.15 -31.35 8.76
N SER A 46 20.11 -31.25 9.69
CA SER A 46 20.50 -32.35 10.58
C SER A 46 21.11 -31.80 11.88
N PRO A 47 21.29 -32.62 12.95
CA PRO A 47 21.87 -32.18 14.22
C PRO A 47 23.28 -31.57 14.13
N PHE A 48 23.93 -31.63 12.97
CA PHE A 48 25.27 -31.11 12.74
C PHE A 48 25.37 -30.19 11.50
N GLN A 49 24.26 -29.91 10.82
CA GLN A 49 24.27 -29.14 9.58
C GLN A 49 23.18 -28.07 9.56
N LEU A 50 23.63 -26.84 9.35
CA LEU A 50 22.83 -25.65 9.12
C LEU A 50 23.02 -25.26 7.66
N ASP A 51 21.94 -25.22 6.89
CA ASP A 51 21.97 -24.74 5.50
C ASP A 51 21.22 -23.42 5.35
N ILE A 52 21.71 -22.60 4.43
CA ILE A 52 21.00 -21.40 3.97
C ILE A 52 20.34 -21.76 2.65
N ILE A 53 19.02 -21.79 2.64
CA ILE A 53 18.21 -21.99 1.45
C ILE A 53 17.81 -20.63 0.89
N ASN A 54 18.15 -20.38 -0.37
CA ASN A 54 17.66 -19.21 -1.08
C ASN A 54 16.28 -19.50 -1.66
N GLY A 55 15.40 -18.51 -1.60
CA GLY A 55 14.03 -18.64 -2.07
C GLY A 55 13.37 -17.30 -2.29
N LEU A 56 12.09 -17.37 -2.61
CA LEU A 56 11.20 -16.23 -2.72
C LEU A 56 10.28 -16.23 -1.50
N LEU A 57 10.21 -15.08 -0.82
CA LEU A 57 9.17 -14.80 0.16
C LEU A 57 8.02 -14.10 -0.55
N PHE A 58 6.87 -14.75 -0.56
CA PHE A 58 5.59 -14.20 -0.98
C PHE A 58 4.86 -13.69 0.25
N THR A 59 4.42 -12.44 0.21
CA THR A 59 3.64 -11.84 1.28
C THR A 59 2.37 -11.24 0.69
N GLU A 60 1.22 -11.72 1.15
CA GLU A 60 -0.06 -11.07 0.91
C GLU A 60 -0.37 -10.17 2.11
N VAL A 61 -0.51 -8.87 1.85
CA VAL A 61 -0.91 -7.88 2.85
C VAL A 61 -2.36 -7.51 2.61
N THR A 62 -3.23 -7.75 3.60
CA THR A 62 -4.62 -7.30 3.58
C THR A 62 -4.75 -6.03 4.43
N TYR A 63 -5.33 -4.99 3.85
CA TYR A 63 -5.74 -3.80 4.58
C TYR A 63 -7.26 -3.77 4.70
N THR A 64 -7.76 -3.35 5.86
CA THR A 64 -9.19 -3.27 6.14
C THR A 64 -9.52 -1.96 6.85
N LEU A 65 -10.61 -1.31 6.43
CA LEU A 65 -11.16 -0.17 7.14
C LEU A 65 -11.94 -0.63 8.38
N GLY A 66 -11.64 -0.01 9.52
CA GLY A 66 -12.39 -0.20 10.76
C GLY A 66 -13.33 0.98 11.05
N ASN A 67 -13.80 1.04 12.30
CA ASN A 67 -14.59 2.16 12.78
C ASN A 67 -13.76 3.45 12.87
N ASP A 68 -14.45 4.57 13.00
CA ASP A 68 -13.80 5.84 13.23
C ASP A 68 -13.08 5.89 14.58
N THR A 69 -11.96 6.60 14.61
CA THR A 69 -11.10 6.81 15.77
C THR A 69 -10.70 8.28 15.90
N LEU A 70 -10.32 8.71 17.11
CA LEU A 70 -9.84 10.05 17.39
C LEU A 70 -8.33 10.03 17.58
N LEU A 71 -7.60 10.76 16.74
CA LEU A 71 -6.15 10.89 16.79
C LEU A 71 -5.81 12.38 16.81
N GLY A 72 -5.16 12.86 17.87
CA GLY A 72 -4.84 14.29 17.99
C GLY A 72 -6.06 15.22 17.95
N GLY A 73 -7.25 14.74 18.36
CA GLY A 73 -8.49 15.51 18.33
C GLY A 73 -9.21 15.57 16.99
N GLN A 74 -8.68 14.92 15.95
CA GLN A 74 -9.33 14.79 14.65
C GLN A 74 -9.91 13.38 14.47
N GLN A 75 -11.02 13.28 13.74
CA GLN A 75 -11.68 12.00 13.43
C GLN A 75 -11.08 11.38 12.17
N TYR A 76 -10.76 10.10 12.24
CA TYR A 76 -10.23 9.30 11.14
C TYR A 76 -10.95 7.97 11.04
N THR A 77 -11.10 7.43 9.83
CA THR A 77 -11.49 6.03 9.62
C THR A 77 -10.27 5.14 9.83
N ALA A 78 -10.33 4.24 10.83
CA ALA A 78 -9.19 3.40 11.19
C ALA A 78 -8.78 2.47 10.05
N VAL A 79 -7.47 2.21 9.92
CA VAL A 79 -6.89 1.27 8.97
C VAL A 79 -6.15 0.18 9.72
N TYR A 80 -6.51 -1.06 9.43
CA TYR A 80 -5.86 -2.24 9.95
C TYR A 80 -5.11 -2.97 8.85
N GLN A 81 -3.99 -3.58 9.20
CA GLN A 81 -3.20 -4.42 8.31
C GLN A 81 -3.07 -5.82 8.91
N ALA A 82 -3.30 -6.82 8.08
CA ALA A 82 -2.93 -8.21 8.32
C ALA A 82 -1.99 -8.67 7.20
N TRP A 83 -1.16 -9.67 7.47
CA TRP A 83 -0.32 -10.27 6.43
C TRP A 83 -0.23 -11.77 6.58
N ASP A 84 -0.20 -12.45 5.45
CA ASP A 84 0.09 -13.87 5.30
C ASP A 84 1.37 -13.99 4.48
N SER A 85 2.23 -14.96 4.80
CA SER A 85 3.53 -15.09 4.16
C SER A 85 3.94 -16.53 3.95
N GLN A 86 4.54 -16.78 2.80
CA GLN A 86 5.01 -18.08 2.39
C GLN A 86 6.41 -17.92 1.78
N PHE A 87 7.34 -18.75 2.22
CA PHE A 87 8.64 -18.89 1.58
C PHE A 87 8.63 -20.13 0.69
N GLU A 88 9.14 -19.99 -0.52
CA GLU A 88 9.40 -21.11 -1.44
C GLU A 88 10.86 -21.08 -1.89
N SER A 89 11.57 -22.20 -1.76
CA SER A 89 12.93 -22.33 -2.28
C SER A 89 12.98 -22.16 -3.79
N VAL A 90 14.07 -21.60 -4.31
CA VAL A 90 14.26 -21.54 -5.77
C VAL A 90 14.49 -22.94 -6.35
N PRO A 91 14.08 -23.19 -7.61
CA PRO A 91 14.38 -24.45 -8.29
C PRO A 91 15.89 -24.75 -8.28
N GLY A 92 16.25 -25.99 -7.93
CA GLY A 92 17.66 -26.41 -7.82
C GLY A 92 18.33 -26.07 -6.49
N ALA A 93 17.59 -25.55 -5.50
CA ALA A 93 18.08 -25.50 -4.13
C ALA A 93 18.45 -26.91 -3.62
N GLN A 94 19.44 -27.00 -2.73
CA GLN A 94 19.87 -28.28 -2.16
C GLN A 94 18.75 -28.99 -1.41
N VAL A 95 17.81 -28.21 -0.87
CA VAL A 95 16.60 -28.69 -0.20
C VAL A 95 15.44 -27.92 -0.80
N ASP A 96 14.49 -28.64 -1.39
CA ASP A 96 13.21 -28.10 -1.81
C ASP A 96 12.30 -27.95 -0.58
N THR A 97 11.90 -26.73 -0.27
CA THR A 97 11.11 -26.44 0.92
C THR A 97 10.11 -25.32 0.68
N THR A 98 8.96 -25.48 1.32
CA THR A 98 7.93 -24.47 1.44
C THR A 98 7.67 -24.24 2.92
N VAL A 99 7.78 -23.00 3.37
CA VAL A 99 7.52 -22.62 4.76
C VAL A 99 6.40 -21.60 4.80
N ASN A 100 5.28 -21.98 5.40
CA ASN A 100 4.17 -21.07 5.68
C ASN A 100 4.40 -20.40 7.02
N TYR A 101 4.40 -19.07 7.04
CA TYR A 101 4.43 -18.30 8.27
C TYR A 101 2.99 -18.10 8.77
N PRO A 102 2.75 -18.20 10.09
CA PRO A 102 1.42 -17.97 10.62
C PRO A 102 0.96 -16.55 10.30
N PRO A 103 -0.31 -16.37 9.85
CA PRO A 103 -0.86 -15.06 9.58
C PRO A 103 -0.70 -14.12 10.78
N GLN A 104 -0.46 -12.85 10.49
CA GLN A 104 -0.27 -11.81 11.49
C GLN A 104 -1.35 -10.72 11.34
N GLY A 105 -1.72 -10.09 12.45
CA GLY A 105 -2.73 -9.03 12.51
C GLY A 105 -4.16 -9.51 12.81
N PRO A 106 -5.18 -8.64 12.72
CA PRO A 106 -5.10 -7.25 12.26
C PRO A 106 -4.38 -6.33 13.25
N VAL A 107 -3.47 -5.49 12.75
CA VAL A 107 -2.75 -4.46 13.53
C VAL A 107 -3.20 -3.09 13.06
N PHE A 108 -3.51 -2.18 13.98
CA PHE A 108 -3.81 -0.79 13.66
C PHE A 108 -2.58 -0.12 13.04
N ARG A 109 -2.74 0.50 11.85
CA ARG A 109 -1.65 1.17 11.13
C ARG A 109 -1.82 2.67 11.02
N GLY A 110 -3.02 3.17 11.29
CA GLY A 110 -3.31 4.57 11.09
C GLY A 110 -4.77 4.83 10.81
N GLY A 111 -5.07 5.99 10.26
CA GLY A 111 -6.42 6.34 9.87
C GLY A 111 -6.46 7.28 8.68
N PHE A 112 -7.48 7.15 7.85
CA PHE A 112 -7.75 8.11 6.78
C PHE A 112 -8.66 9.23 7.28
N ARG A 113 -8.38 10.45 6.83
CA ARG A 113 -9.27 11.60 7.04
C ARG A 113 -9.44 12.33 5.73
N SER A 114 -10.67 12.67 5.40
CA SER A 114 -10.97 13.51 4.24
C SER A 114 -11.32 14.91 4.72
N MET A 115 -10.76 15.93 4.07
CA MET A 115 -11.06 17.33 4.32
C MET A 115 -11.18 18.05 2.98
N GLY A 116 -12.42 18.34 2.56
CA GLY A 116 -12.68 18.87 1.22
C GLY A 116 -12.21 17.89 0.15
N GLN A 117 -11.28 18.35 -0.70
CA GLN A 117 -10.69 17.58 -1.80
C GLN A 117 -9.34 16.94 -1.43
N GLN A 118 -9.00 16.90 -0.15
CA GLN A 118 -7.74 16.33 0.32
C GLN A 118 -8.00 15.10 1.19
N VAL A 119 -7.17 14.07 0.98
CA VAL A 119 -7.15 12.85 1.79
C VAL A 119 -5.83 12.80 2.52
N TYR A 120 -5.94 12.65 3.83
CA TYR A 120 -4.83 12.56 4.76
C TYR A 120 -4.77 11.16 5.34
N PHE A 121 -3.57 10.73 5.73
CA PHE A 121 -3.35 9.52 6.49
C PHE A 121 -2.47 9.80 7.68
N TRP A 122 -3.00 9.51 8.85
CA TRP A 122 -2.22 9.50 10.08
C TRP A 122 -1.53 8.16 10.21
N ASN A 123 -0.20 8.14 10.35
CA ASN A 123 0.60 6.92 10.40
C ASN A 123 1.03 6.60 11.84
N VAL A 124 0.79 5.36 12.29
CA VAL A 124 1.11 4.94 13.66
C VAL A 124 2.61 4.91 13.96
N GLN A 125 3.45 4.73 12.93
CA GLN A 125 4.89 4.54 13.11
C GLN A 125 5.63 5.84 13.46
N ASP A 126 5.27 6.94 12.81
CA ASP A 126 5.84 8.27 13.04
C ASP A 126 4.90 9.22 13.78
N GLN A 127 3.68 8.77 14.07
CA GLN A 127 2.64 9.50 14.79
C GLN A 127 2.28 10.84 14.15
N SER A 128 2.44 10.96 12.83
CA SER A 128 2.17 12.18 12.09
C SER A 128 1.13 11.97 10.98
N GLU A 129 0.48 13.07 10.61
CA GLU A 129 -0.45 13.10 9.49
C GLU A 129 0.29 13.48 8.21
N HIS A 130 0.03 12.71 7.15
CA HIS A 130 0.59 12.92 5.83
C HIS A 130 -0.54 13.18 4.83
N LEU A 131 -0.34 14.14 3.93
CA LEU A 131 -1.22 14.28 2.77
C LEU A 131 -0.98 13.08 1.85
N LEU A 132 -2.00 12.27 1.65
CA LEU A 132 -1.95 11.17 0.67
C LEU A 132 -2.39 11.62 -0.70
N TYR A 133 -3.42 12.46 -0.74
CA TYR A 133 -4.03 12.85 -1.99
C TYR A 133 -4.60 14.24 -1.94
N ASP A 134 -4.50 14.96 -3.04
CA ASP A 134 -5.15 16.23 -3.26
C ASP A 134 -5.83 16.20 -4.64
N PHE A 135 -7.16 16.17 -4.65
CA PHE A 135 -7.97 16.13 -5.86
C PHE A 135 -7.99 17.46 -6.61
N ASP A 136 -7.43 18.54 -6.04
CA ASP A 136 -7.32 19.86 -6.70
C ASP A 136 -6.03 20.06 -7.48
N LEU A 137 -5.11 19.07 -7.48
CA LEU A 137 -3.85 19.16 -8.23
C LEU A 137 -4.08 19.47 -9.72
N GLN A 138 -3.22 20.30 -10.26
CA GLN A 138 -3.18 20.73 -11.65
C GLN A 138 -1.88 20.27 -12.32
N VAL A 139 -1.87 20.27 -13.65
CA VAL A 139 -0.65 19.98 -14.42
C VAL A 139 0.42 21.00 -14.07
N GLY A 140 1.61 20.52 -13.72
CA GLY A 140 2.74 21.32 -13.27
C GLY A 140 2.89 21.44 -11.76
N ASP A 141 1.87 21.07 -10.97
CA ASP A 141 1.95 21.17 -9.51
C ASP A 141 2.97 20.15 -8.95
N PRO A 142 3.76 20.55 -7.95
CA PRO A 142 4.64 19.64 -7.25
C PRO A 142 3.85 18.72 -6.32
N LEU A 143 4.27 17.46 -6.22
CA LEU A 143 3.74 16.54 -5.22
C LEU A 143 4.54 16.67 -3.93
N PRO A 144 3.88 16.78 -2.75
CA PRO A 144 4.58 16.70 -1.49
C PRO A 144 5.17 15.31 -1.30
N ILE A 145 6.29 15.24 -0.58
CA ILE A 145 6.82 13.97 -0.09
C ILE A 145 5.74 13.32 0.77
N SER A 146 5.37 12.10 0.43
CA SER A 146 4.35 11.32 1.11
C SER A 146 4.85 9.91 1.39
N PHE A 147 4.04 9.13 2.12
CA PHE A 147 4.32 7.71 2.32
C PHE A 147 4.45 6.93 1.01
N VAL A 148 3.69 7.33 -0.02
CA VAL A 148 3.70 6.70 -1.36
C VAL A 148 4.85 7.23 -2.21
N TYR A 149 5.29 8.47 -1.98
CA TYR A 149 6.26 9.15 -2.81
C TYR A 149 7.37 9.83 -1.98
N GLN A 150 8.57 9.25 -1.98
CA GLN A 150 9.69 9.72 -1.16
C GLN A 150 10.68 10.64 -1.89
N ASN A 151 10.42 11.00 -3.14
CA ASN A 151 11.31 11.89 -3.88
C ASN A 151 10.72 13.33 -3.82
N ALA A 152 11.57 14.34 -3.76
CA ALA A 152 11.11 15.73 -3.58
C ALA A 152 10.71 16.41 -4.91
N ASN A 153 10.94 15.74 -6.05
CA ASN A 153 10.94 16.37 -7.37
C ASN A 153 9.84 15.82 -8.32
N ALA A 154 8.75 15.24 -7.82
CA ALA A 154 7.65 14.88 -8.70
C ALA A 154 6.76 16.07 -8.98
N THR A 155 6.31 16.15 -10.22
CA THR A 155 5.25 17.04 -10.63
C THR A 155 4.18 16.27 -11.39
N VAL A 156 2.96 16.81 -11.41
CA VAL A 156 1.90 16.29 -12.28
C VAL A 156 2.25 16.63 -13.74
N ALA A 157 2.48 15.61 -14.56
CA ALA A 157 2.83 15.74 -15.98
C ALA A 157 1.60 15.91 -16.87
N SER A 158 0.57 15.12 -16.61
CA SER A 158 -0.72 15.20 -17.30
C SER A 158 -1.83 14.59 -16.44
N ILE A 159 -3.08 14.89 -16.80
CA ILE A 159 -4.25 14.41 -16.07
C ILE A 159 -5.25 13.88 -17.07
N ASP A 160 -5.58 12.59 -16.93
CA ASP A 160 -6.63 11.93 -17.68
C ASP A 160 -7.87 11.73 -16.80
N THR A 161 -8.95 11.25 -17.39
CA THR A 161 -10.13 10.78 -16.68
C THR A 161 -10.37 9.31 -16.98
N LEU A 162 -10.58 8.51 -15.94
CA LEU A 162 -11.00 7.11 -16.01
C LEU A 162 -12.45 6.96 -15.55
N LEU A 163 -13.20 6.07 -16.19
CA LEU A 163 -14.52 5.69 -15.72
C LEU A 163 -14.41 4.42 -14.88
N LEU A 164 -14.64 4.55 -13.57
CA LEU A 164 -14.66 3.44 -12.62
C LEU A 164 -16.05 3.33 -12.01
N GLY A 165 -16.73 2.19 -12.23
CA GLY A 165 -18.10 1.99 -11.74
C GLY A 165 -19.10 3.05 -12.24
N GLY A 166 -18.89 3.58 -13.45
CA GLY A 166 -19.72 4.64 -14.02
C GLY A 166 -19.41 6.06 -13.51
N GLN A 167 -18.40 6.22 -12.63
CA GLN A 167 -17.95 7.52 -12.16
C GLN A 167 -16.63 7.93 -12.80
N ALA A 168 -16.55 9.20 -13.21
CA ALA A 168 -15.31 9.81 -13.66
C ALA A 168 -14.34 9.99 -12.47
N ARG A 169 -13.10 9.54 -12.63
CA ARG A 169 -12.00 9.70 -11.68
C ARG A 169 -10.79 10.27 -12.40
N ARG A 170 -10.10 11.24 -11.80
CA ARG A 170 -8.91 11.86 -12.38
C ARG A 170 -7.73 10.90 -12.21
N ARG A 171 -7.03 10.58 -13.31
CA ARG A 171 -5.76 9.84 -13.29
C ARG A 171 -4.63 10.82 -13.51
N PHE A 172 -3.73 10.94 -12.56
CA PHE A 172 -2.57 11.83 -12.60
C PHE A 172 -1.35 11.05 -13.08
N HIS A 173 -0.75 11.49 -14.17
CA HIS A 173 0.54 10.99 -14.64
C HIS A 173 1.64 11.82 -14.02
N LEU A 174 2.64 11.16 -13.45
CA LEU A 174 3.71 11.83 -12.72
C LEU A 174 4.99 11.84 -13.54
N GLN A 175 5.78 12.91 -13.39
CA GLN A 175 7.14 12.96 -13.90
C GLN A 175 8.11 13.32 -12.78
N GLY A 176 9.32 12.77 -12.84
CA GLY A 176 10.38 12.97 -11.85
C GLY A 176 11.39 11.83 -11.88
N ALA A 177 12.53 12.00 -11.20
CA ALA A 177 13.55 10.96 -11.14
C ALA A 177 12.98 9.67 -10.52
N GLY A 178 13.09 8.54 -11.23
CA GLY A 178 12.60 7.24 -10.76
C GLY A 178 11.09 7.00 -10.90
N LEU A 179 10.36 7.84 -11.65
CA LEU A 179 8.90 7.76 -11.79
C LEU A 179 8.38 7.53 -13.21
N LEU A 180 9.24 7.12 -14.15
CA LEU A 180 8.80 6.88 -15.52
C LEU A 180 7.68 5.83 -15.56
N GLY A 181 6.49 6.23 -15.99
CA GLY A 181 5.31 5.37 -16.11
C GLY A 181 4.45 5.24 -14.85
N SER A 182 4.72 6.00 -13.79
CA SER A 182 3.90 6.02 -12.58
C SER A 182 2.64 6.88 -12.74
N PHE A 183 1.51 6.37 -12.28
CA PHE A 183 0.24 7.09 -12.28
C PHE A 183 -0.51 6.91 -10.96
N LEU A 184 -1.32 7.90 -10.59
CA LEU A 184 -2.25 7.86 -9.46
C LEU A 184 -3.68 7.96 -10.00
N VAL A 185 -4.65 7.26 -9.39
CA VAL A 185 -6.08 7.27 -9.78
C VAL A 185 -6.95 7.53 -8.56
#